data_AF-A0A3B6GS51-F1
#
_entry.id   AF-A0A3B6GS51-F1
#
_cell.length_a   1.000
_cell.length_b   1.000
_cell.length_c   1.000
_cell.angle_alpha   90.00
_cell.angle_beta   90.00
_cell.angle_gamma   90.00
#
_symmetry.space_group_name_H-M   'P 1'
#
loop_
_entity.id
_entity.type
_entity.pdbx_description
1 polymer ?
#
loop_
_entity_poly.entity_id
_entity_poly.type
_entity_poly.pdbx_seq_one_letter_code
_entity_poly.pdbx_strand_id
1 'polypeptide(L)' 'MREIAQVFKIDLRFQSHAVLALQEAAETYLVGLFEDTNLCAVHAKRVTIMSKDVHLARRIRGERL' A
#
# COMPACT_ATOMS: atom_id res chain seq x y z
N MET A 1 -7.30 10.89 2.67
CA MET A 1 -7.56 10.81 4.13
C MET A 1 -8.93 11.33 4.53
N ARG A 2 -9.30 12.58 4.22
CA ARG A 2 -10.62 13.14 4.59
C ARG A 2 -11.81 12.34 4.06
N GLU A 3 -11.77 11.96 2.78
CA GLU A 3 -12.81 11.15 2.13
C GLU A 3 -13.02 9.81 2.84
N ILE A 4 -11.94 9.04 3.05
CA ILE A 4 -12.00 7.76 3.78
C ILE A 4 -12.51 7.97 5.21
N ALA A 5 -12.02 8.99 5.91
CA ALA A 5 -12.41 9.27 7.29
C ALA A 5 -13.90 9.65 7.44
N GLN A 6 -14.47 10.33 6.45
CA GLN A 6 -15.88 10.71 6.43
C GLN A 6 -16.83 9.50 6.38
N VAL A 7 -16.38 8.37 5.82
CA VAL A 7 -17.12 7.10 5.86
C VAL A 7 -17.28 6.57 7.29
N PHE A 8 -16.34 6.90 8.18
CA PHE A 8 -16.35 6.45 9.57
C PHE A 8 -16.97 7.47 10.54
N LYS A 9 -16.70 8.76 10.32
CA LYS A 9 -17.23 9.85 11.17
C LYS A 9 -17.28 11.16 10.40
N ILE A 10 -18.48 11.76 10.37
CA ILE A 10 -18.72 13.09 9.81
C ILE A 10 -18.01 14.15 10.68
N ASP A 11 -17.47 15.19 10.03
CA ASP A 11 -16.75 16.32 10.64
C ASP A 11 -15.48 15.98 11.44
N LEU A 12 -14.85 14.85 11.14
CA LEU A 12 -13.55 14.51 11.73
C LEU A 12 -12.45 15.49 11.25
N ARG A 13 -11.74 16.12 12.20
CA ARG A 13 -10.58 16.99 11.93
C ARG A 13 -9.29 16.25 12.27
N PHE A 14 -8.28 16.43 11.42
CA PHE A 14 -6.95 15.85 11.60
C PHE A 14 -5.96 16.92 12.03
N GLN A 15 -5.05 16.57 12.94
CA GLN A 15 -3.82 17.35 13.15
C GLN A 15 -2.92 17.24 11.91
N SER A 16 -2.16 18.29 11.60
CA SER A 16 -1.22 18.29 10.45
C SER A 16 -0.22 17.12 10.52
N HIS A 17 0.38 16.90 11.70
CA HIS A 17 1.33 15.82 11.94
C HIS A 17 0.70 14.43 11.80
N ALA A 18 -0.58 14.27 12.13
CA ALA A 18 -1.27 12.99 11.93
C ALA A 18 -1.41 12.64 10.45
N VAL A 19 -1.65 13.64 9.59
CA VAL A 19 -1.70 13.43 8.13
C VAL A 19 -0.31 13.06 7.59
N LEU A 20 0.74 13.73 8.06
CA LEU A 20 2.12 13.43 7.67
C LEU A 20 2.53 12.01 8.07
N ALA A 21 2.25 11.60 9.31
CA ALA A 21 2.55 10.25 9.78
C ALA A 21 1.84 9.17 8.94
N LEU A 22 0.57 9.40 8.57
CA LEU A 22 -0.16 8.48 7.69
C LEU A 22 0.41 8.44 6.28
N GLN A 23 0.87 9.57 5.75
CA GLN A 23 1.52 9.63 4.44
C GLN A 23 2.83 8.83 4.45
N GLU A 24 3.68 9.07 5.45
CA GLU A 24 4.98 8.39 5.58
C GLU A 24 4.81 6.88 5.74
N ALA A 25 3.85 6.45 6.55
CA ALA A 25 3.51 5.03 6.70
C ALA A 25 2.99 4.41 5.38
N ALA A 26 2.13 5.13 4.64
CA ALA A 26 1.59 4.67 3.37
C ALA A 26 2.68 4.55 2.30
N GLU A 27 3.57 5.54 2.19
CA GLU A 27 4.69 5.52 1.26
C GLU A 27 5.66 4.39 1.59
N THR A 28 6.04 4.22 2.86
CA THR A 28 6.93 3.14 3.30
C THR A 28 6.33 1.77 2.97
N TYR A 29 5.04 1.58 3.24
CA TYR A 29 4.33 0.34 2.91
C TYR A 29 4.30 0.07 1.40
N LEU A 30 3.95 1.07 0.59
CA LEU A 30 3.85 0.93 -0.86
C LEU A 30 5.21 0.69 -1.50
N VAL A 31 6.27 1.37 -1.06
CA VAL A 31 7.65 1.16 -1.53
C VAL A 31 8.05 -0.29 -1.29
N GLY A 32 7.93 -0.78 -0.05
CA GLY A 32 8.26 -2.17 0.26
C GLY A 32 7.39 -3.15 -0.53
N LEU A 33 6.09 -2.90 -0.68
CA LEU A 33 5.21 -3.77 -1.46
C LEU A 33 5.63 -3.83 -2.94
N PHE A 34 6.04 -2.72 -3.53
CA PHE A 34 6.51 -2.67 -4.91
C PHE A 34 7.88 -3.31 -5.10
N GLU A 35 8.76 -3.29 -4.10
CA GLU A 35 10.00 -4.07 -4.10
C GLU A 35 9.71 -5.57 -4.23
N ASP A 36 8.82 -6.11 -3.40
CA ASP A 36 8.41 -7.53 -3.47
C ASP A 36 7.65 -7.86 -4.77
N THR A 37 6.82 -6.93 -5.23
CA THR A 37 6.11 -7.06 -6.51
C THR A 37 7.10 -7.15 -7.68
N ASN A 38 8.15 -6.34 -7.65
CA ASN A 38 9.20 -6.37 -8.66
C ASN A 38 9.96 -7.71 -8.63
N LEU A 39 10.28 -8.23 -7.45
CA LEU A 39 10.86 -9.57 -7.29
C LEU A 39 9.96 -10.66 -7.90
N CYS A 40 8.64 -10.58 -7.70
CA CYS A 40 7.68 -11.50 -8.31
C CYS A 40 7.67 -11.41 -9.85
N ALA A 41 7.75 -10.20 -10.41
CA ALA A 41 7.81 -10.00 -11.85
C ALA A 41 9.12 -10.58 -12.45
N VAL A 42 10.26 -10.33 -11.80
CA VAL A 42 11.57 -10.85 -12.20
C VAL A 42 11.61 -12.38 -12.11
N HIS A 43 11.06 -12.96 -11.04
CA HIS A 43 10.92 -14.42 -10.90
C HIS A 43 10.13 -15.03 -12.07
N ALA A 44 9.13 -14.31 -12.58
CA ALA A 44 8.34 -14.69 -13.76
C ALA A 44 8.97 -14.26 -15.11
N LYS A 45 10.26 -13.89 -15.13
CA LYS A 45 11.03 -13.46 -16.33
C LYS A 45 10.43 -12.24 -17.05
N ARG A 46 9.85 -11.30 -16.29
CA ARG A 46 9.32 -10.02 -16.81
C ARG A 46 9.98 -8.83 -16.12
N VAL A 47 9.94 -7.68 -16.78
CA VAL A 47 10.37 -6.38 -16.21
C VAL A 47 9.14 -5.53 -15.83
N THR A 48 8.06 -5.61 -16.60
CA THR A 48 6.80 -4.93 -16.28
C THR A 48 6.05 -5.66 -15.17
N ILE A 49 5.83 -4.97 -14.05
CA ILE A 49 4.97 -5.43 -12.96
C ILE A 49 3.50 -5.46 -13.38
N MET A 50 2.75 -6.43 -12.89
CA MET A 50 1.32 -6.62 -13.18
C MET A 50 0.54 -6.82 -11.88
N SER A 51 -0.78 -6.65 -11.91
CA SER A 51 -1.62 -6.82 -10.71
C SER A 51 -1.48 -8.21 -10.06
N LYS A 52 -1.22 -9.26 -10.84
CA LYS A 52 -0.97 -10.62 -10.33
C LYS A 52 0.30 -10.70 -9.45
N ASP A 53 1.31 -9.87 -9.73
CA ASP A 53 2.54 -9.83 -8.96
C ASP A 53 2.29 -9.17 -7.59
N VAL A 54 1.49 -8.11 -7.58
CA VAL A 54 1.06 -7.44 -6.33
C VAL A 54 0.22 -8.39 -5.48
N HIS A 55 -0.74 -9.10 -6.08
CA HIS A 55 -1.56 -10.07 -5.37
C HIS A 55 -0.73 -11.22 -4.78
N LEU A 56 0.27 -11.70 -5.53
CA LEU A 56 1.19 -12.74 -5.06
C LEU A 56 2.07 -12.21 -3.91
N ALA A 57 2.66 -11.04 -4.04
CA ALA A 57 3.48 -10.41 -3.02
C ALA A 57 2.71 -10.25 -1.69
N ARG A 58 1.47 -9.72 -1.75
CA ARG A 58 0.60 -9.60 -0.57
C ARG A 58 0.27 -10.96 0.06
N ARG A 59 0.02 -11.98 -0.76
CA ARG A 59 -0.23 -13.35 -0.29
C ARG A 59 1.00 -13.94 0.41
N ILE A 60 2.20 -13.71 -0.11
CA ILE A 60 3.46 -14.18 0.49
C ILE A 60 3.71 -13.46 1.82
N ARG A 61 3.41 -12.15 1.91
CA ARG A 61 3.47 -11.38 3.17
C ARG A 61 2.47 -11.83 4.23
N GLY A 62 1.53 -12.71 3.88
CA GLY A 62 0.46 -13.13 4.78
C GLY A 62 -0.62 -12.08 5.00
N GLU A 63 -0.65 -11.02 4.18
CA GLU A 63 -1.70 -10.02 4.21
C GLU A 63 -3.00 -10.64 3.68
N ARG A 64 -3.97 -10.83 4.57
CA ARG A 64 -5.32 -11.26 4.18
C ARG A 64 -6.11 -10.04 3.69
N LEU A 65 -6.65 -10.14 2.49
CA LEU A 65 -7.92 -9.49 2.15
C LEU A 65 -9.05 -10.38 2.68
#